data_AF-A0A2H3HQG0-F1
#
_entry.id   AF-A0A2H3HQG0-F1
#
_cell.length_a   1.000
_cell.length_b   1.000
_cell.length_c   1.000
_cell.angle_alpha   90.00
_cell.angle_beta   90.00
_cell.angle_gamma   90.00
#
_symmetry.space_group_name_H-M   'P 1'
#
loop_
_entity.id
_entity.type
_entity.pdbx_description
1 polymer ?
#
loop_
_entity_poly.entity_id
_entity_poly.type
_entity_poly.pdbx_seq_one_letter_code
_entity_poly.pdbx_strand_id
1 'polypeptide(L)'
;MEYSDDSDFYGDDDMVMNLNNRLQRFDVQSWMLEQQQSPGRPIPDKSIVAETSHLHNPYAGVNYAWQLTETVDQFLARLPPRTTDITEDTPWIFICNPYIPRVEKSMGQNQLSKGNEDEAPEEEGSKTALVMEGGLERLELLSKFKDGLKKTNKVLATQERDIRKEIKKASDDILHLAHAAKVRAGKWMLFCTPAEVNDVWEIVAKATAKNELGIAAKVAPRPADEDSRKDRLICVYTTDFADKADVGRVLQKLRELRLVEARGRPIYYKPDAYTYIGISSGNPWGLKASIYKSSDIFQT
;
A
#
# COMPACT_ATOMS: atom_id res chain seq x y z
N MET A 1 41.79 -2.89 35.58
CA MET A 1 40.80 -1.86 35.20
C MET A 1 41.61 -0.71 34.64
N GLU A 2 41.76 -0.66 33.33
CA GLU A 2 42.30 0.51 32.62
C GLU A 2 41.15 1.07 31.80
N TYR A 3 40.71 2.27 32.18
CA TYR A 3 39.69 3.02 31.47
C TYR A 3 40.33 3.57 30.19
N SER A 4 39.80 3.15 29.04
CA SER A 4 40.11 3.77 27.74
C SER A 4 39.37 5.10 27.68
N ASP A 5 40.13 6.17 27.52
CA ASP A 5 39.65 7.55 27.46
C ASP A 5 39.07 7.82 26.07
N ASP A 6 37.76 8.12 25.99
CA ASP A 6 36.98 8.36 24.76
C ASP A 6 37.24 9.75 24.14
N SER A 7 38.38 10.37 24.48
CA SER A 7 38.68 11.78 24.21
C SER A 7 39.12 12.09 22.76
N ASP A 8 39.48 11.09 21.96
CA ASP A 8 39.97 11.32 20.58
C ASP A 8 38.85 11.52 19.55
N PHE A 9 37.58 11.30 19.92
CA PHE A 9 36.45 11.43 18.98
C PHE A 9 36.00 12.88 18.77
N TYR A 10 36.17 13.74 19.78
CA TYR A 10 35.61 15.10 19.77
C TYR A 10 36.59 16.20 19.33
N GLY A 11 37.83 15.82 18.96
CA GLY A 11 38.91 16.76 18.67
C GLY A 11 39.47 17.39 19.95
N ASP A 12 40.72 17.86 19.89
CA ASP A 12 41.33 18.53 21.05
C ASP A 12 40.64 19.87 21.38
N ASP A 13 40.84 20.35 22.61
CA ASP A 13 40.21 21.57 23.11
C ASP A 13 40.50 22.79 22.21
N ASP A 14 41.68 22.81 21.58
CA ASP A 14 42.09 23.85 20.64
C ASP A 14 41.28 23.80 19.34
N MET A 15 41.02 22.62 18.79
CA MET A 15 40.17 22.40 17.62
C MET A 15 38.72 22.80 17.92
N VAL A 16 38.20 22.42 19.08
CA VAL A 16 36.84 22.77 19.51
C VAL A 16 36.71 24.28 19.69
N MET A 17 37.69 24.94 20.33
CA MET A 17 37.71 26.40 20.43
C MET A 17 37.78 27.08 19.06
N ASN A 18 38.59 26.56 18.14
CA ASN A 18 38.71 27.11 16.79
C ASN A 18 37.39 27.04 16.03
N LEU A 19 36.72 25.88 16.05
CA LEU A 19 35.43 25.66 15.40
C LEU A 19 34.34 26.56 15.99
N ASN A 20 34.28 26.69 17.31
CA ASN A 20 33.34 27.59 17.97
C ASN A 20 33.58 29.06 17.60
N ASN A 21 34.83 29.49 17.50
CA ASN A 21 35.16 30.86 17.08
C ASN A 21 34.79 31.09 15.60
N ARG A 22 34.97 30.08 14.74
CA ARG A 22 34.52 30.12 13.35
C ARG A 22 33.00 30.21 13.24
N LEU A 23 32.26 29.45 14.05
CA LEU A 23 30.79 29.53 14.10
C LEU A 23 30.30 30.91 14.55
N GLN A 24 30.92 31.49 15.58
CA GLN A 24 30.54 32.83 16.06
C GLN A 24 30.79 33.94 15.04
N ARG A 25 31.79 33.77 14.16
CA ARG A 25 32.13 34.72 13.09
C ARG A 25 31.43 34.40 11.77
N PHE A 26 30.70 33.29 11.68
CA PHE A 26 30.07 32.87 10.45
C PHE A 26 28.78 33.65 10.22
N ASP A 27 28.83 34.61 9.30
CA ASP A 27 27.66 35.34 8.87
C ASP A 27 26.82 34.51 7.89
N VAL A 28 25.76 33.92 8.41
CA VAL A 28 24.81 33.10 7.66
C VAL A 28 24.15 33.91 6.54
N GLN A 29 23.86 35.20 6.75
CA GLN A 29 23.19 36.04 5.75
C GLN A 29 24.12 36.37 4.59
N SER A 30 25.36 36.77 4.89
CA SER A 30 26.38 37.02 3.86
C SER A 30 26.72 35.74 3.08
N TRP A 31 26.86 34.60 3.76
CA TRP A 31 27.06 33.31 3.10
C TRP A 31 25.87 32.95 2.21
N MET A 32 24.63 33.15 2.66
CA MET A 32 23.43 32.91 1.84
C MET A 32 23.37 33.83 0.60
N LEU A 33 23.80 35.09 0.72
CA LEU A 33 23.84 36.03 -0.41
C LEU A 33 24.93 35.66 -1.44
N GLU A 34 26.13 35.30 -0.99
CA GLU A 34 27.20 34.80 -1.88
C GLU A 34 26.78 33.52 -2.60
N GLN A 35 26.06 32.64 -1.92
CA GLN A 35 25.55 31.39 -2.49
C GLN A 35 24.38 31.59 -3.47
N GLN A 36 23.63 32.70 -3.36
CA GLN A 36 22.59 33.06 -4.36
C GLN A 36 23.18 33.58 -5.68
N GLN A 37 24.41 34.11 -5.67
CA GLN A 37 25.08 34.61 -6.88
C GLN A 37 25.79 33.52 -7.69
N SER A 38 25.84 32.28 -7.17
CA SER A 38 26.48 31.14 -7.84
C SER A 38 25.49 30.43 -8.81
N PRO A 39 25.72 30.43 -10.13
CA PRO A 39 24.73 30.04 -11.16
C PRO A 39 24.50 28.52 -11.30
N GLY A 40 24.92 27.70 -10.33
CA GLY A 40 24.91 26.23 -10.41
C GLY A 40 24.00 25.52 -9.42
N ARG A 41 23.23 26.22 -8.58
CA ARG A 41 22.38 25.57 -7.58
C ARG A 41 20.98 25.28 -8.15
N PRO A 42 20.44 24.06 -8.00
CA PRO A 42 19.03 23.78 -8.26
C PRO A 42 18.20 24.73 -7.40
N ILE A 43 17.46 25.64 -8.04
CA ILE A 43 16.47 26.47 -7.37
C ILE A 43 15.24 25.57 -7.16
N PRO A 44 14.76 25.38 -5.92
CA PRO A 44 13.49 24.69 -5.72
C PRO A 44 12.43 25.44 -6.49
N ASP A 45 11.77 24.76 -7.42
CA ASP A 45 10.74 25.38 -8.24
C ASP A 45 9.55 25.75 -7.33
N LYS A 46 9.44 27.05 -7.02
CA LYS A 46 8.37 27.57 -6.15
C LYS A 46 7.00 27.46 -6.81
N SER A 47 6.92 27.26 -8.14
CA SER A 47 5.65 27.07 -8.83
C SER A 47 4.97 25.75 -8.43
N ILE A 48 5.75 24.67 -8.30
CA ILE A 48 5.27 23.34 -7.90
C ILE A 48 4.67 23.36 -6.49
N VAL A 49 5.30 24.07 -5.55
CA VAL A 49 4.85 24.12 -4.14
C VAL A 49 3.51 24.86 -3.99
N ALA A 50 3.26 25.91 -4.80
CA ALA A 50 1.99 26.63 -4.77
C ALA A 50 0.85 25.80 -5.39
N GLU A 51 1.09 25.12 -6.51
CA GLU A 51 0.10 24.27 -7.18
C GLU A 51 -0.25 23.01 -6.38
N THR A 52 0.67 22.48 -5.57
CA THR A 52 0.50 21.22 -4.82
C THR A 52 -0.10 21.38 -3.43
N SER A 53 -0.42 22.61 -2.99
CA SER A 53 -0.92 22.90 -1.62
C SER A 53 -2.26 22.22 -1.26
N HIS A 54 -3.06 21.86 -2.25
CA HIS A 54 -4.32 21.14 -2.09
C HIS A 54 -4.19 19.62 -2.33
N LEU A 55 -2.98 19.16 -2.67
CA LEU A 55 -2.68 17.77 -2.92
C LEU A 55 -2.22 17.08 -1.63
N HIS A 56 -2.55 15.79 -1.53
CA HIS A 56 -2.26 14.96 -0.38
C HIS A 56 -1.32 13.83 -0.81
N ASN A 57 -0.33 13.50 0.01
CA ASN A 57 0.49 12.32 -0.20
C ASN A 57 0.65 11.53 1.10
N PRO A 58 -0.12 10.44 1.31
CA PRO A 58 0.04 9.61 2.51
C PRO A 58 1.40 8.92 2.60
N TYR A 59 2.19 8.93 1.52
CA TYR A 59 3.54 8.36 1.46
C TYR A 59 4.65 9.42 1.43
N ALA A 60 4.35 10.64 1.88
CA ALA A 60 5.36 11.71 1.96
C ALA A 60 6.58 11.24 2.78
N GLY A 61 7.77 11.41 2.21
CA GLY A 61 9.04 11.00 2.84
C GLY A 61 9.38 9.50 2.73
N VAL A 62 8.49 8.67 2.19
CA VAL A 62 8.75 7.24 1.95
C VAL A 62 9.57 7.07 0.67
N ASN A 63 10.83 6.68 0.81
CA ASN A 63 11.81 6.56 -0.28
C ASN A 63 11.35 5.64 -1.43
N TYR A 64 10.60 4.58 -1.14
CA TYR A 64 10.05 3.65 -2.13
C TYR A 64 8.66 4.05 -2.67
N ALA A 65 8.22 5.28 -2.44
CA ALA A 65 6.96 5.81 -2.97
C ALA A 65 7.18 7.06 -3.83
N TRP A 66 6.21 7.36 -4.69
CA TRP A 66 6.15 8.62 -5.43
C TRP A 66 6.03 9.82 -4.48
N GLN A 67 6.81 10.86 -4.76
CA GLN A 67 6.80 12.12 -4.02
C GLN A 67 6.21 13.27 -4.86
N LEU A 68 5.51 14.21 -4.22
CA LEU A 68 4.98 15.39 -4.94
C LEU A 68 6.09 16.32 -5.46
N THR A 69 7.32 16.14 -4.97
CA THR A 69 8.51 16.89 -5.38
C THR A 69 9.15 16.37 -6.67
N GLU A 70 8.62 15.31 -7.26
CA GLU A 70 9.09 14.73 -8.53
C GLU A 70 7.90 14.48 -9.48
N THR A 71 8.18 14.50 -10.79
CA THR A 71 7.17 14.09 -11.78
C THR A 71 6.98 12.56 -11.73
N VAL A 72 5.83 12.08 -12.24
CA VAL A 72 5.57 10.64 -12.31
C VAL A 72 6.61 9.93 -13.18
N ASP A 73 7.10 10.57 -14.25
CA ASP A 73 8.15 10.00 -15.10
C ASP A 73 9.50 9.89 -14.38
N GLN A 74 9.86 10.89 -13.56
CA GLN A 74 11.05 10.84 -12.70
C GLN A 74 10.95 9.71 -11.68
N PHE A 75 9.78 9.54 -11.05
CA PHE A 75 9.50 8.43 -10.14
C PHE A 75 9.63 7.06 -10.82
N LEU A 76 9.07 6.89 -12.01
CA LEU A 76 9.14 5.64 -12.78
C LEU A 76 10.58 5.31 -13.19
N ALA A 77 11.39 6.32 -13.50
CA ALA A 77 12.82 6.15 -13.78
C ALA A 77 13.64 5.82 -12.52
N ARG A 78 13.25 6.37 -11.36
CA ARG A 78 13.90 6.15 -10.06
C ARG A 78 13.60 4.78 -9.47
N LEU A 79 12.36 4.28 -9.62
CA LEU A 79 11.89 3.02 -9.06
C LEU A 79 11.22 2.11 -10.11
N PRO A 80 11.95 1.69 -11.16
CA PRO A 80 11.46 0.72 -12.13
C PRO A 80 11.29 -0.66 -11.47
N PRO A 81 10.06 -1.20 -11.33
CA PRO A 81 9.84 -2.43 -10.58
C PRO A 81 10.67 -3.61 -11.11
N ARG A 82 10.89 -3.68 -12.42
CA ARG A 82 11.70 -4.75 -13.03
C ARG A 82 13.11 -4.86 -12.45
N THR A 83 13.75 -3.75 -12.10
CA THR A 83 15.16 -3.73 -11.68
C THR A 83 15.38 -3.25 -10.25
N THR A 84 14.37 -2.68 -9.59
CA THR A 84 14.40 -2.40 -8.15
C THR A 84 14.26 -3.70 -7.37
N ASP A 85 15.27 -4.06 -6.59
CA ASP A 85 15.25 -5.26 -5.75
C ASP A 85 14.36 -5.09 -4.51
N ILE A 86 13.70 -6.16 -4.11
CA ILE A 86 12.99 -6.20 -2.83
C ILE A 86 14.00 -6.23 -1.68
N THR A 87 13.82 -5.34 -0.72
CA THR A 87 14.61 -5.26 0.52
C THR A 87 13.71 -4.92 1.69
N GLU A 88 14.22 -4.96 2.92
CA GLU A 88 13.47 -4.47 4.09
C GLU A 88 13.10 -2.98 3.94
N ASP A 89 13.99 -2.19 3.32
CA ASP A 89 13.80 -0.77 3.04
C ASP A 89 13.02 -0.50 1.75
N THR A 90 12.64 -1.52 0.98
CA THR A 90 11.83 -1.39 -0.25
C THR A 90 10.98 -2.65 -0.41
N PRO A 91 9.97 -2.83 0.46
CA PRO A 91 9.11 -4.01 0.39
C PRO A 91 8.13 -3.93 -0.78
N TRP A 92 7.75 -2.70 -1.16
CA TRP A 92 6.81 -2.37 -2.23
C TRP A 92 7.20 -1.06 -2.89
N ILE A 93 6.70 -0.81 -4.11
CA ILE A 93 6.76 0.51 -4.74
C ILE A 93 5.35 1.09 -4.78
N PHE A 94 5.16 2.30 -4.26
CA PHE A 94 3.84 2.92 -4.08
C PHE A 94 3.65 4.19 -4.91
N ILE A 95 2.40 4.43 -5.31
CA ILE A 95 1.93 5.71 -5.81
C ILE A 95 0.54 6.01 -5.25
N CYS A 96 0.31 7.24 -4.80
CA CYS A 96 -0.99 7.69 -4.31
C CYS A 96 -1.75 8.46 -5.40
N ASN A 97 -3.07 8.52 -5.23
CA ASN A 97 -3.88 9.52 -5.90
C ASN A 97 -3.87 10.79 -5.04
N PRO A 98 -3.30 11.91 -5.54
CA PRO A 98 -3.02 13.06 -4.70
C PRO A 98 -4.27 13.89 -4.38
N TYR A 99 -5.42 13.60 -4.99
CA TYR A 99 -6.66 14.35 -4.82
C TYR A 99 -7.59 13.77 -3.74
N ILE A 100 -7.23 12.61 -3.16
CA ILE A 100 -8.05 11.94 -2.14
C ILE A 100 -7.26 11.92 -0.82
N PRO A 101 -7.69 12.67 0.21
CA PRO A 101 -6.98 12.72 1.49
C PRO A 101 -7.01 11.35 2.18
N ARG A 102 -5.86 10.97 2.73
CA ARG A 102 -5.65 9.72 3.46
C ARG A 102 -4.70 9.97 4.63
N VAL A 103 -4.78 9.10 5.63
CA VAL A 103 -3.87 9.13 6.78
C VAL A 103 -2.45 8.83 6.31
N GLU A 104 -1.48 9.59 6.81
CA GLU A 104 -0.06 9.35 6.52
C GLU A 104 0.34 7.94 6.96
N LYS A 105 1.18 7.26 6.16
CA LYS A 105 1.58 5.87 6.41
C LYS A 105 2.15 5.68 7.82
N SER A 106 2.93 6.63 8.31
CA SER A 106 3.53 6.61 9.66
C SER A 106 2.51 6.68 10.80
N MET A 107 1.31 7.21 10.54
CA MET A 107 0.23 7.39 11.53
C MET A 107 -0.89 6.35 11.42
N GLY A 108 -0.88 5.50 10.40
CA GLY A 108 -1.90 4.48 10.18
C GLY A 108 -1.87 3.37 11.24
N GLN A 109 -3.04 2.90 11.68
CA GLN A 109 -3.12 1.75 12.59
C GLN A 109 -2.66 0.44 11.95
N ASN A 110 -2.74 0.35 10.62
CA ASN A 110 -2.22 -0.76 9.82
C ASN A 110 -0.73 -1.04 10.07
N GLN A 111 0.05 -0.04 10.53
CA GLN A 111 1.45 -0.24 10.92
C GLN A 111 1.61 -1.17 12.14
N LEU A 112 0.56 -1.39 12.92
CA LEU A 112 0.54 -2.35 14.03
C LEU A 112 0.30 -3.80 13.55
N SER A 113 -0.17 -3.98 12.32
CA SER A 113 -0.44 -5.29 11.74
C SER A 113 0.81 -5.86 11.07
N LYS A 114 1.64 -6.57 11.86
CA LYS A 114 2.87 -7.21 11.36
C LYS A 114 2.63 -8.03 10.09
N GLY A 115 3.35 -7.69 9.01
CA GLY A 115 3.26 -8.32 7.69
C GLY A 115 2.15 -7.78 6.76
N ASN A 116 1.34 -6.84 7.22
CA ASN A 116 0.28 -6.18 6.43
C ASN A 116 0.35 -4.63 6.50
N GLU A 117 1.50 -4.08 6.88
CA GLU A 117 1.76 -2.64 7.02
C GLU A 117 1.69 -1.89 5.69
N ASP A 118 1.71 -2.65 4.59
CA ASP A 118 1.79 -2.19 3.20
C ASP A 118 0.45 -2.24 2.47
N GLU A 119 -0.66 -2.30 3.21
CA GLU A 119 -2.00 -2.16 2.63
C GLU A 119 -2.38 -0.70 2.36
N ALA A 120 -3.62 -0.46 1.92
CA ALA A 120 -4.05 0.87 1.50
C ALA A 120 -3.78 1.93 2.59
N PRO A 121 -3.52 3.18 2.21
CA PRO A 121 -3.45 4.25 3.19
C PRO A 121 -4.84 4.43 3.82
N GLU A 122 -4.90 4.52 5.14
CA GLU A 122 -6.15 4.47 5.88
C GLU A 122 -7.03 5.71 5.65
N GLU A 123 -8.34 5.57 5.86
CA GLU A 123 -9.23 6.73 6.04
C GLU A 123 -9.21 7.20 7.50
N GLU A 124 -9.52 8.48 7.70
CA GLU A 124 -9.57 9.06 9.03
C GLU A 124 -10.64 8.38 9.93
N GLY A 125 -10.18 7.94 11.10
CA GLY A 125 -11.01 7.23 12.08
C GLY A 125 -11.15 5.72 11.81
N SER A 126 -10.33 5.16 10.92
CA SER A 126 -10.19 3.71 10.76
C SER A 126 -9.84 3.05 12.10
N LYS A 127 -10.50 1.94 12.40
CA LYS A 127 -10.27 1.12 13.61
C LYS A 127 -9.75 -0.24 13.21
N THR A 128 -8.56 -0.29 12.61
CA THR A 128 -7.96 -1.50 12.03
C THR A 128 -7.77 -2.59 13.09
N ALA A 129 -7.34 -2.23 14.30
CA ALA A 129 -7.19 -3.18 15.40
C ALA A 129 -8.51 -3.89 15.77
N LEU A 130 -9.63 -3.15 15.78
CA LEU A 130 -10.97 -3.71 16.07
C LEU A 130 -11.39 -4.74 15.02
N VAL A 131 -11.09 -4.47 13.74
CA VAL A 131 -11.40 -5.39 12.64
C VAL A 131 -10.54 -6.65 12.71
N MET A 132 -9.27 -6.51 13.10
CA MET A 132 -8.38 -7.64 13.29
C MET A 132 -8.87 -8.55 14.42
N GLU A 133 -9.13 -7.99 15.60
CA GLU A 133 -9.62 -8.72 16.77
C GLU A 133 -10.96 -9.41 16.48
N GLY A 134 -11.97 -8.63 16.10
CA GLY A 134 -13.32 -9.17 15.84
C GLY A 134 -13.36 -10.12 14.63
N GLY A 135 -12.53 -9.89 13.63
CA GLY A 135 -12.41 -10.79 12.48
C GLY A 135 -11.80 -12.14 12.85
N LEU A 136 -10.73 -12.15 13.64
CA LEU A 136 -10.11 -13.40 14.14
C LEU A 136 -11.04 -14.16 15.08
N GLU A 137 -11.74 -13.47 15.99
CA GLU A 137 -12.77 -14.10 16.84
C GLU A 137 -13.88 -14.73 16.00
N ARG A 138 -14.34 -14.04 14.95
CA ARG A 138 -15.39 -14.56 14.08
C ARG A 138 -14.95 -15.82 13.33
N LEU A 139 -13.69 -15.86 12.89
CA LEU A 139 -13.08 -17.02 12.25
C LEU A 139 -12.92 -18.19 13.23
N GLU A 140 -12.58 -17.93 14.49
CA GLU A 140 -12.51 -18.95 15.54
C GLU A 140 -13.89 -19.57 15.83
N LEU A 141 -14.94 -18.74 15.88
CA LEU A 141 -16.32 -19.23 16.00
C LEU A 141 -16.71 -20.14 14.82
N LEU A 142 -16.29 -19.80 13.60
CA LEU A 142 -16.51 -20.63 12.42
C LEU A 142 -15.76 -21.97 12.53
N SER A 143 -14.50 -21.97 13.00
CA SER A 143 -13.74 -23.20 13.25
C SER A 143 -14.47 -24.12 14.23
N LYS A 144 -14.89 -23.58 15.39
CA LYS A 144 -15.64 -24.33 16.41
C LYS A 144 -16.96 -24.87 15.87
N PHE A 145 -17.67 -24.08 15.07
CA PHE A 145 -18.91 -24.54 14.42
C PHE A 145 -18.66 -25.72 13.47
N LYS A 146 -17.63 -25.63 12.61
CA LYS A 146 -17.25 -26.71 11.68
C LYS A 146 -16.91 -28.00 12.43
N ASP A 147 -16.14 -27.90 13.50
CA ASP A 147 -15.73 -29.06 14.30
C ASP A 147 -16.88 -29.65 15.10
N GLY A 148 -17.76 -28.81 15.66
CA GLY A 148 -18.98 -29.26 16.32
C GLY A 148 -19.92 -30.00 15.36
N LEU A 149 -20.08 -29.48 14.14
CA LEU A 149 -20.98 -30.08 13.15
C LEU A 149 -20.49 -31.46 12.67
N LYS A 150 -19.17 -31.63 12.49
CA LYS A 150 -18.56 -32.92 12.12
C LYS A 150 -18.82 -34.02 13.17
N LYS A 151 -19.04 -33.65 14.43
CA LYS A 151 -19.34 -34.60 15.53
C LYS A 151 -20.83 -35.01 15.58
N THR A 152 -21.69 -34.38 14.78
CA THR A 152 -23.13 -34.70 14.77
C THR A 152 -23.44 -35.89 13.85
N ASN A 153 -24.50 -36.65 14.18
CA ASN A 153 -25.01 -37.73 13.33
C ASN A 153 -25.84 -37.24 12.12
N LYS A 154 -25.74 -35.95 11.77
CA LYS A 154 -26.43 -35.40 10.60
C LYS A 154 -25.86 -36.00 9.32
N VAL A 155 -26.70 -36.18 8.30
CA VAL A 155 -26.29 -36.60 6.96
C VAL A 155 -25.26 -35.62 6.37
N LEU A 156 -24.20 -36.12 5.73
CA LEU A 156 -23.08 -35.34 5.20
C LEU A 156 -23.51 -34.15 4.31
N ALA A 157 -24.46 -34.36 3.39
CA ALA A 157 -24.97 -33.29 2.54
C ALA A 157 -25.62 -32.13 3.34
N THR A 158 -26.26 -32.45 4.47
CA THR A 158 -26.80 -31.44 5.38
C THR A 158 -25.67 -30.70 6.10
N GLN A 159 -24.63 -31.42 6.54
CA GLN A 159 -23.46 -30.81 7.17
C GLN A 159 -22.76 -29.82 6.23
N GLU A 160 -22.50 -30.23 4.98
CA GLU A 160 -21.87 -29.36 3.97
C GLU A 160 -22.68 -28.10 3.69
N ARG A 161 -24.01 -28.24 3.57
CA ARG A 161 -24.90 -27.10 3.36
C ARG A 161 -24.85 -26.13 4.53
N ASP A 162 -24.91 -26.62 5.75
CA ASP A 162 -24.87 -25.81 6.97
C ASP A 162 -23.50 -25.13 7.12
N ILE A 163 -22.39 -25.82 6.80
CA ILE A 163 -21.04 -25.22 6.75
C ILE A 163 -20.95 -24.11 5.70
N ARG A 164 -21.46 -24.31 4.48
CA ARG A 164 -21.44 -23.28 3.42
C ARG A 164 -22.21 -22.03 3.84
N LYS A 165 -23.36 -22.21 4.51
CA LYS A 165 -24.14 -21.09 5.07
C LYS A 165 -23.34 -20.34 6.13
N GLU A 166 -22.68 -21.06 7.04
CA GLU A 166 -21.91 -20.44 8.11
C GLU A 166 -20.64 -19.74 7.59
N ILE A 167 -19.97 -20.31 6.59
CA ILE A 167 -18.84 -19.64 5.89
C ILE A 167 -19.30 -18.33 5.26
N LYS A 168 -20.45 -18.34 4.56
CA LYS A 168 -21.01 -17.12 3.97
C LYS A 168 -21.35 -16.09 5.06
N LYS A 169 -21.99 -16.52 6.14
CA LYS A 169 -22.33 -15.65 7.26
C LYS A 169 -21.08 -15.03 7.90
N ALA A 170 -20.03 -15.82 8.14
CA ALA A 170 -18.77 -15.30 8.68
C ALA A 170 -18.14 -14.26 7.76
N SER A 171 -18.13 -14.52 6.45
CA SER A 171 -17.69 -13.55 5.44
C SER A 171 -18.49 -12.24 5.51
N ASP A 172 -19.82 -12.32 5.56
CA ASP A 172 -20.70 -11.15 5.64
C ASP A 172 -20.48 -10.38 6.96
N ASP A 173 -20.39 -11.08 8.10
CA ASP A 173 -20.15 -10.48 9.43
C ASP A 173 -18.81 -9.71 9.48
N ILE A 174 -17.74 -10.28 8.91
CA ILE A 174 -16.42 -9.65 8.85
C ILE A 174 -16.45 -8.38 8.00
N LEU A 175 -17.09 -8.43 6.82
CA LEU A 175 -17.21 -7.27 5.94
C LEU A 175 -18.07 -6.17 6.56
N HIS A 176 -19.16 -6.51 7.25
CA HIS A 176 -19.96 -5.54 7.98
C HIS A 176 -19.17 -4.87 9.12
N LEU A 177 -18.39 -5.65 9.89
CA LEU A 177 -17.51 -5.11 10.91
C LEU A 177 -16.49 -4.14 10.30
N ALA A 178 -15.84 -4.55 9.21
CA ALA A 178 -14.86 -3.72 8.51
C ALA A 178 -15.47 -2.39 8.04
N HIS A 179 -16.68 -2.43 7.48
CA HIS A 179 -17.38 -1.23 7.02
C HIS A 179 -17.76 -0.28 8.17
N ALA A 180 -18.28 -0.84 9.28
CA ALA A 180 -18.64 -0.08 10.48
C ALA A 180 -17.40 0.53 11.18
N ALA A 181 -16.27 -0.17 11.11
CA ALA A 181 -14.99 0.24 11.66
C ALA A 181 -14.15 1.11 10.71
N LYS A 182 -14.70 1.54 9.57
CA LYS A 182 -14.02 2.38 8.57
C LYS A 182 -12.81 1.74 7.87
N VAL A 183 -12.67 0.41 7.95
CA VAL A 183 -11.63 -0.33 7.20
C VAL A 183 -12.22 -0.80 5.88
N ARG A 184 -12.45 0.15 4.97
CA ARG A 184 -13.27 -0.04 3.76
C ARG A 184 -12.48 -0.27 2.49
N ALA A 185 -11.17 -0.01 2.52
CA ALA A 185 -10.34 -0.16 1.33
C ALA A 185 -10.31 -1.62 0.84
N GLY A 186 -10.12 -1.76 -0.47
CA GLY A 186 -9.84 -3.03 -1.11
C GLY A 186 -9.14 -2.80 -2.44
N LYS A 187 -8.68 -3.87 -3.08
CA LYS A 187 -7.84 -3.77 -4.27
C LYS A 187 -8.22 -4.72 -5.39
N TRP A 188 -8.14 -4.21 -6.62
CA TRP A 188 -8.00 -5.03 -7.82
C TRP A 188 -6.56 -5.56 -7.90
N MET A 189 -6.40 -6.87 -8.05
CA MET A 189 -5.09 -7.53 -8.14
C MET A 189 -4.77 -7.94 -9.58
N LEU A 190 -3.78 -7.28 -10.17
CA LEU A 190 -3.25 -7.56 -11.50
C LEU A 190 -1.97 -8.39 -11.36
N PHE A 191 -1.80 -9.37 -12.24
CA PHE A 191 -0.62 -10.23 -12.28
C PHE A 191 0.06 -10.06 -13.63
N CYS A 192 1.33 -9.71 -13.65
CA CYS A 192 2.07 -9.47 -14.88
C CYS A 192 3.44 -10.11 -14.92
N THR A 193 3.89 -10.52 -16.09
CA THR A 193 5.20 -11.14 -16.24
C THR A 193 6.31 -10.13 -15.91
N PRO A 194 7.49 -10.58 -15.47
CA PRO A 194 8.62 -9.68 -15.23
C PRO A 194 9.05 -8.86 -16.46
N ALA A 195 8.72 -9.32 -17.67
CA ALA A 195 9.04 -8.62 -18.92
C ALA A 195 8.17 -7.36 -19.14
N GLU A 196 6.91 -7.40 -18.74
CA GLU A 196 5.93 -6.32 -19.00
C GLU A 196 5.64 -5.45 -17.76
N VAL A 197 6.20 -5.80 -16.58
CA VAL A 197 5.89 -5.16 -15.31
C VAL A 197 6.09 -3.64 -15.32
N ASN A 198 7.16 -3.15 -15.98
CA ASN A 198 7.43 -1.72 -16.07
C ASN A 198 6.33 -1.01 -16.88
N ASP A 199 5.94 -1.57 -18.02
CA ASP A 199 4.94 -0.98 -18.92
C ASP A 199 3.56 -0.94 -18.24
N VAL A 200 3.17 -2.03 -17.58
CA VAL A 200 1.89 -2.09 -16.84
C VAL A 200 1.92 -1.11 -15.66
N TRP A 201 3.04 -1.05 -14.92
CA TRP A 201 3.19 -0.14 -13.80
C TRP A 201 3.16 1.33 -14.22
N GLU A 202 3.80 1.69 -15.33
CA GLU A 202 3.76 3.05 -15.87
C GLU A 202 2.33 3.51 -16.15
N ILE A 203 1.52 2.65 -16.80
CA ILE A 203 0.11 2.94 -17.10
C ILE A 203 -0.68 3.14 -15.80
N VAL A 204 -0.53 2.23 -14.84
CA VAL A 204 -1.23 2.30 -13.55
C VAL A 204 -0.82 3.53 -12.75
N ALA A 205 0.48 3.83 -12.68
CA ALA A 205 1.01 4.96 -11.95
C ALA A 205 0.50 6.28 -12.51
N LYS A 206 0.59 6.47 -13.83
CA LYS A 206 0.10 7.69 -14.51
C LYS A 206 -1.41 7.86 -14.33
N ALA A 207 -2.20 6.80 -14.46
CA ALA A 207 -3.65 6.89 -14.29
C ALA A 207 -4.05 7.13 -12.82
N THR A 208 -3.30 6.59 -11.85
CA THR A 208 -3.54 6.83 -10.42
C THR A 208 -3.24 8.28 -10.03
N ALA A 209 -2.09 8.83 -10.46
CA ALA A 209 -1.72 10.21 -10.18
C ALA A 209 -2.66 11.24 -10.84
N LYS A 210 -3.35 10.87 -11.92
CA LYS A 210 -4.34 11.69 -12.64
C LYS A 210 -5.77 11.56 -12.11
N ASN A 211 -5.99 10.89 -10.98
CA ASN A 211 -7.32 10.63 -10.43
C ASN A 211 -8.25 9.81 -11.35
N GLU A 212 -7.69 9.01 -12.26
CA GLU A 212 -8.49 8.16 -13.15
C GLU A 212 -8.77 6.79 -12.52
N LEU A 213 -7.87 6.30 -11.67
CA LEU A 213 -8.04 5.08 -10.89
C LEU A 213 -8.56 5.40 -9.48
N GLY A 214 -8.27 4.54 -8.50
CA GLY A 214 -8.73 4.72 -7.12
C GLY A 214 -7.74 5.51 -6.29
N ILE A 215 -7.54 5.11 -5.03
CA ILE A 215 -6.89 5.95 -4.00
C ILE A 215 -5.37 5.82 -3.97
N ALA A 216 -4.86 4.68 -4.41
CA ALA A 216 -3.44 4.37 -4.46
C ALA A 216 -3.22 3.13 -5.32
N ALA A 217 -1.97 2.87 -5.70
CA ALA A 217 -1.55 1.62 -6.27
C ALA A 217 -0.18 1.20 -5.71
N LYS A 218 0.10 -0.10 -5.76
CA LYS A 218 1.42 -0.65 -5.42
C LYS A 218 1.84 -1.75 -6.37
N VAL A 219 3.14 -1.92 -6.54
CA VAL A 219 3.75 -3.00 -7.33
C VAL A 219 4.84 -3.69 -6.53
N ALA A 220 4.93 -5.02 -6.68
CA ALA A 220 6.00 -5.79 -6.07
C ALA A 220 7.35 -5.51 -6.78
N PRO A 221 8.43 -5.21 -6.04
CA PRO A 221 9.78 -5.12 -6.59
C PRO A 221 10.28 -6.48 -7.07
N ARG A 222 11.49 -6.52 -7.64
CA ARG A 222 12.12 -7.75 -8.11
C ARG A 222 12.46 -8.65 -6.91
N PRO A 223 11.93 -9.88 -6.83
CA PRO A 223 12.31 -10.81 -5.78
C PRO A 223 13.75 -11.32 -5.99
N ALA A 224 14.44 -11.68 -4.91
CA ALA A 224 15.82 -12.20 -4.98
C ALA A 224 15.95 -13.43 -5.89
N ASP A 225 14.99 -14.36 -5.77
CA ASP A 225 14.89 -15.56 -6.62
C ASP A 225 13.90 -15.34 -7.76
N GLU A 226 14.18 -14.38 -8.65
CA GLU A 226 13.29 -14.05 -9.78
C GLU A 226 13.15 -15.25 -10.73
N ASP A 227 11.96 -15.85 -10.72
CA ASP A 227 11.53 -16.84 -11.70
C ASP A 227 10.72 -16.12 -12.77
N SER A 228 11.20 -16.16 -14.02
CA SER A 228 10.52 -15.51 -15.16
C SER A 228 9.10 -16.02 -15.40
N ARG A 229 8.72 -17.16 -14.81
CA ARG A 229 7.37 -17.75 -14.89
C ARG A 229 6.42 -17.25 -13.79
N LYS A 230 6.94 -16.59 -12.75
CA LYS A 230 6.14 -16.04 -11.66
C LYS A 230 5.76 -14.61 -11.99
N ASP A 231 4.47 -14.33 -11.94
CA ASP A 231 3.95 -12.99 -12.17
C ASP A 231 4.26 -12.05 -10.99
N ARG A 232 4.52 -10.79 -11.32
CA ARG A 232 4.55 -9.64 -10.43
C ARG A 232 3.14 -9.19 -10.09
N LEU A 233 2.88 -8.94 -8.81
CA LEU A 233 1.61 -8.39 -8.33
C LEU A 233 1.62 -6.86 -8.45
N ILE A 234 0.55 -6.32 -9.03
CA ILE A 234 0.17 -4.92 -8.96
C ILE A 234 -1.21 -4.84 -8.32
N CYS A 235 -1.38 -3.97 -7.32
CA CYS A 235 -2.66 -3.72 -6.67
C CYS A 235 -3.11 -2.29 -6.99
N VAL A 236 -4.38 -2.13 -7.37
CA VAL A 236 -5.04 -0.83 -7.53
C VAL A 236 -6.15 -0.73 -6.50
N TYR A 237 -6.02 0.20 -5.56
CA TYR A 237 -6.91 0.32 -4.41
C TYR A 237 -8.10 1.22 -4.70
N THR A 238 -9.27 0.87 -4.17
CA THR A 238 -10.48 1.72 -4.18
C THR A 238 -10.85 2.12 -2.75
N THR A 239 -11.70 3.13 -2.61
CA THR A 239 -12.04 3.70 -1.30
C THR A 239 -12.88 2.76 -0.43
N ASP A 240 -13.94 2.21 -1.00
CA ASP A 240 -14.90 1.37 -0.29
C ASP A 240 -15.23 0.13 -1.12
N PHE A 241 -14.96 -1.05 -0.57
CA PHE A 241 -15.28 -2.32 -1.22
C PHE A 241 -16.79 -2.56 -1.37
N ALA A 242 -17.63 -1.87 -0.58
CA ALA A 242 -19.08 -1.95 -0.68
C ALA A 242 -19.64 -0.99 -1.73
N ASP A 243 -18.89 0.06 -2.11
CA ASP A 243 -19.25 0.97 -3.20
C ASP A 243 -19.00 0.33 -4.56
N LYS A 244 -20.00 -0.39 -5.04
CA LYS A 244 -19.98 -1.05 -6.35
C LYS A 244 -19.83 -0.07 -7.51
N ALA A 245 -20.24 1.18 -7.37
CA ALA A 245 -20.10 2.18 -8.42
C ALA A 245 -18.63 2.58 -8.57
N ASP A 246 -17.92 2.89 -7.47
CA ASP A 246 -16.49 3.19 -7.53
C ASP A 246 -15.65 1.96 -7.92
N VAL A 247 -15.95 0.78 -7.36
CA VAL A 247 -15.26 -0.47 -7.72
C VAL A 247 -15.42 -0.77 -9.22
N GLY A 248 -16.65 -0.58 -9.75
CA GLY A 248 -16.98 -0.75 -11.16
C GLY A 248 -16.33 0.29 -12.06
N ARG A 249 -16.31 1.56 -11.65
CA ARG A 249 -15.65 2.68 -12.35
C ARG A 249 -14.16 2.41 -12.51
N VAL A 250 -13.47 2.01 -11.44
CA VAL A 250 -12.04 1.68 -11.49
C VAL A 250 -11.79 0.47 -12.39
N LEU A 251 -12.63 -0.58 -12.29
CA LEU A 251 -12.52 -1.73 -13.19
C LEU A 251 -12.70 -1.31 -14.66
N GLN A 252 -13.70 -0.49 -14.96
CA GLN A 252 -13.97 0.00 -16.31
C GLN A 252 -12.78 0.79 -16.86
N LYS A 253 -12.16 1.65 -16.04
CA LYS A 253 -10.94 2.36 -16.43
C LYS A 253 -9.77 1.40 -16.69
N LEU A 254 -9.60 0.35 -15.88
CA LEU A 254 -8.58 -0.68 -16.13
C LEU A 254 -8.81 -1.43 -17.46
N ARG A 255 -10.06 -1.61 -17.90
CA ARG A 255 -10.38 -2.17 -19.22
C ARG A 255 -10.02 -1.23 -20.35
N GLU A 256 -10.35 0.06 -20.23
CA GLU A 256 -10.00 1.10 -21.20
C GLU A 256 -8.49 1.21 -21.40
N LEU A 257 -7.72 1.05 -20.31
CA LEU A 257 -6.26 0.98 -20.32
C LEU A 257 -5.70 -0.36 -20.81
N ARG A 258 -6.55 -1.30 -21.24
CA ARG A 258 -6.22 -2.65 -21.73
C ARG A 258 -5.47 -3.53 -20.71
N LEU A 259 -5.71 -3.34 -19.42
CA LEU A 259 -5.03 -4.06 -18.35
C LEU A 259 -5.78 -5.33 -17.86
N VAL A 260 -6.96 -5.60 -18.41
CA VAL A 260 -7.84 -6.71 -18.00
C VAL A 260 -8.01 -7.75 -19.11
N GLU A 261 -8.87 -7.49 -20.11
CA GLU A 261 -9.24 -8.50 -21.11
C GLU A 261 -8.10 -8.89 -22.05
N ALA A 262 -7.24 -7.94 -22.41
CA ALA A 262 -6.11 -8.16 -23.31
C ALA A 262 -5.11 -9.21 -22.79
N ARG A 263 -5.20 -9.55 -21.50
CA ARG A 263 -4.23 -10.40 -20.78
C ARG A 263 -4.76 -11.82 -20.54
N GLY A 264 -5.98 -12.14 -21.01
CA GLY A 264 -6.53 -13.49 -21.09
C GLY A 264 -6.90 -14.15 -19.76
N ARG A 265 -6.76 -13.46 -18.62
CA ARG A 265 -7.09 -13.98 -17.28
C ARG A 265 -7.98 -13.00 -16.51
N PRO A 266 -8.98 -13.48 -15.75
CA PRO A 266 -9.76 -12.61 -14.89
C PRO A 266 -8.89 -12.07 -13.74
N ILE A 267 -9.13 -10.81 -13.37
CA ILE A 267 -8.58 -10.23 -12.14
C ILE A 267 -9.61 -10.29 -11.02
N TYR A 268 -9.15 -10.21 -9.78
CA TYR A 268 -9.99 -10.38 -8.61
C TYR A 268 -9.85 -9.19 -7.66
N TYR A 269 -10.94 -8.88 -6.96
CA TYR A 269 -11.00 -7.81 -5.99
C TYR A 269 -11.00 -8.36 -4.56
N LYS A 270 -10.04 -7.93 -3.75
CA LYS A 270 -9.86 -8.36 -2.36
C LYS A 270 -9.97 -7.18 -1.38
N PRO A 271 -10.86 -7.22 -0.38
CA PRO A 271 -10.91 -6.23 0.71
C PRO A 271 -9.66 -6.30 1.60
N ASP A 272 -9.20 -5.16 2.11
CA ASP A 272 -8.04 -5.10 3.00
C ASP A 272 -8.29 -5.80 4.33
N ALA A 273 -9.53 -5.73 4.83
CA ALA A 273 -9.99 -6.48 5.99
C ALA A 273 -9.64 -7.97 5.92
N TYR A 274 -9.71 -8.58 4.74
CA TYR A 274 -9.34 -9.99 4.56
C TYR A 274 -7.83 -10.21 4.63
N THR A 275 -7.01 -9.26 4.17
CA THR A 275 -5.56 -9.38 4.36
C THR A 275 -5.20 -9.28 5.84
N TYR A 276 -5.75 -8.31 6.57
CA TYR A 276 -5.41 -8.09 7.98
C TYR A 276 -5.65 -9.32 8.88
N ILE A 277 -6.64 -10.16 8.54
CA ILE A 277 -6.95 -11.39 9.29
C ILE A 277 -6.47 -12.68 8.60
N GLY A 278 -5.58 -12.57 7.61
CA GLY A 278 -4.92 -13.72 7.00
C GLY A 278 -5.80 -14.57 6.08
N ILE A 279 -6.91 -14.02 5.54
CA ILE A 279 -7.70 -14.70 4.52
C ILE A 279 -6.97 -14.60 3.19
N SER A 280 -6.38 -15.73 2.78
CA SER A 280 -5.72 -15.93 1.49
C SER A 280 -6.37 -17.09 0.72
N SER A 281 -5.91 -17.35 -0.51
CA SER A 281 -6.36 -18.52 -1.27
C SER A 281 -6.01 -19.80 -0.53
N GLY A 282 -6.97 -20.72 -0.38
CA GLY A 282 -6.77 -21.98 0.35
C GLY A 282 -6.77 -21.85 1.88
N ASN A 283 -7.23 -20.73 2.44
CA ASN A 283 -7.34 -20.56 3.89
C ASN A 283 -8.15 -21.70 4.56
N PRO A 284 -7.83 -22.05 5.82
CA PRO A 284 -8.41 -23.21 6.52
C PRO A 284 -9.92 -23.09 6.79
N TRP A 285 -10.46 -21.88 6.75
CA TRP A 285 -11.87 -21.63 7.00
C TRP A 285 -12.75 -21.92 5.78
N GLY A 286 -12.18 -21.92 4.57
CA GLY A 286 -12.90 -22.12 3.31
C GLY A 286 -13.59 -20.86 2.80
N LEU A 287 -13.21 -19.68 3.31
CA LEU A 287 -13.70 -18.40 2.79
C LEU A 287 -13.09 -18.12 1.42
N LYS A 288 -13.81 -17.41 0.56
CA LYS A 288 -13.23 -16.86 -0.67
C LYS A 288 -12.37 -15.65 -0.31
N ALA A 289 -11.15 -15.60 -0.84
CA ALA A 289 -10.24 -14.48 -0.60
C ALA A 289 -10.58 -13.20 -1.39
N SER A 290 -11.55 -13.28 -2.31
CA SER A 290 -11.98 -12.17 -3.15
C SER A 290 -13.50 -12.09 -3.18
N ILE A 291 -14.05 -10.88 -3.21
CA ILE A 291 -15.49 -10.62 -3.20
C ILE A 291 -16.05 -10.27 -4.59
N TYR A 292 -15.19 -9.79 -5.50
CA TYR A 292 -15.55 -9.55 -6.90
C TYR A 292 -14.48 -10.12 -7.86
N LYS A 293 -14.86 -10.27 -9.11
CA LYS A 293 -14.00 -10.64 -10.24
C LYS A 293 -14.28 -9.75 -11.45
N SER A 294 -13.35 -9.66 -12.38
CA SER A 294 -13.48 -8.79 -13.55
C SER A 294 -14.57 -9.17 -14.55
N SER A 295 -15.19 -10.35 -14.40
CA SER A 295 -16.37 -10.73 -15.20
C SER A 295 -17.69 -10.33 -14.55
N ASP A 296 -17.66 -9.75 -13.33
CA ASP A 296 -18.86 -9.24 -12.70
C ASP A 296 -19.33 -7.95 -13.40
N ILE A 297 -20.65 -7.76 -13.42
CA ILE A 297 -21.30 -6.59 -13.99
C ILE A 297 -21.61 -5.63 -12.85
N PHE A 298 -21.00 -4.45 -12.89
CA PHE A 298 -21.29 -3.35 -11.99
C PHE A 298 -22.23 -2.39 -12.72
N GLN A 299 -23.37 -2.06 -12.12
CA GLN A 299 -24.23 -0.99 -12.63
C GLN A 299 -23.57 0.32 -12.22
N THR A 300 -23.06 1.04 -13.22
CA THR A 300 -22.59 2.43 -13.10
C THR A 300 -23.75 3.40 -13.17
#